data_AF-A0A4Q3ZRH4-F1
#
_entry.id   AF-A0A4Q3ZRH4-F1
#
_cell.length_a   1.000
_cell.length_b   1.000
_cell.length_c   1.000
_cell.angle_alpha   90.00
_cell.angle_beta   90.00
_cell.angle_gamma   90.00
#
_symmetry.space_group_name_H-M   'P 1'
#
loop_
_entity.id
_entity.type
_entity.pdbx_description
1 polymer ?
#
loop_
_entity_poly.entity_id
_entity_poly.type
_entity_poly.pdbx_seq_one_letter_code
_entity_poly.pdbx_strand_id
1 'polypeptide(L)'
;MTTATQQYSFTEKKRIRKDFGKSRSILEVPFLLAIQVDSYREFLQQNVEPAKRDERGLHAALKSVFPISSYSGNAALEYVGYKLGEPLFDERECRNRGLSYGAPLKVTVRLVIYDRESSTKAIKYVKEQEVYMGEIPLMTDNGTFIVNGT
;
A
#
# COMPACT_ATOMS: atom_id res chain seq x y z
N MET A 1 41.57 27.15 6.30
CA MET A 1 40.86 26.56 7.44
C MET A 1 39.41 27.01 7.36
N THR A 2 38.53 26.19 6.81
CA THR A 2 37.14 26.56 6.54
C THR A 2 36.28 26.06 7.70
N THR A 3 35.98 26.96 8.64
CA THR A 3 35.01 26.74 9.72
C THR A 3 33.61 26.68 9.13
N ALA A 4 33.01 25.49 9.12
CA ALA A 4 31.59 25.32 8.82
C ALA A 4 30.78 25.96 9.96
N THR A 5 30.00 26.99 9.64
CA THR A 5 29.12 27.68 10.59
C THR A 5 28.00 26.72 11.01
N GLN A 6 28.05 26.21 12.24
CA GLN A 6 26.99 25.38 12.81
C GLN A 6 25.75 26.25 13.03
N GLN A 7 24.75 26.09 12.17
CA GLN A 7 23.48 26.82 12.27
C GLN A 7 22.54 26.06 13.21
N TYR A 8 22.43 26.51 14.46
CA TYR A 8 21.52 25.94 15.44
C TYR A 8 20.05 26.21 15.07
N SER A 9 19.20 25.19 15.22
CA SER A 9 17.74 25.31 15.14
C SER A 9 17.17 26.13 16.30
N PHE A 10 15.91 26.55 16.17
CA PHE A 10 15.22 27.36 17.19
C PHE A 10 15.22 26.69 18.58
N THR A 11 15.05 25.37 18.64
CA THR A 11 15.04 24.61 19.89
C THR A 11 16.44 24.42 20.46
N GLU A 12 17.46 24.19 19.61
CA GLU A 12 18.85 24.02 20.05
C GLU A 12 19.44 25.30 20.68
N LYS A 13 19.04 26.48 20.19
CA LYS A 13 19.44 27.77 20.77
C LYS A 13 19.03 27.93 22.24
N LYS A 14 17.97 27.25 22.69
CA LYS A 14 17.51 27.32 24.09
C LYS A 14 18.45 26.60 25.06
N ARG A 15 19.13 25.54 24.62
CA ARG A 15 20.09 24.78 25.44
C ARG A 15 21.10 24.04 24.55
N ILE A 16 22.31 24.58 24.50
CA ILE A 16 23.39 24.01 23.68
C ILE A 16 24.04 22.84 24.44
N ARG A 17 24.09 21.66 23.80
CA ARG A 17 24.85 20.50 24.29
C ARG A 17 26.26 20.55 23.71
N LYS A 18 27.29 20.52 24.56
CA LYS A 18 28.68 20.41 24.11
C LYS A 18 28.97 19.01 23.59
N ASP A 19 29.55 18.92 22.39
CA ASP A 19 30.03 17.69 21.76
C ASP A 19 31.57 17.71 21.71
N PHE A 20 32.21 16.58 22.03
CA PHE A 20 33.67 16.41 22.05
C PHE A 20 34.18 15.51 20.92
N GLY A 21 33.30 15.06 20.02
CA GLY A 21 33.64 14.27 18.84
C GLY A 21 34.61 15.00 17.92
N LYS A 22 35.69 14.31 17.52
CA LYS A 22 36.71 14.87 16.62
C LYS A 22 36.39 14.63 15.14
N SER A 23 35.64 13.57 14.84
CA SER A 23 35.21 13.24 13.49
C SER A 23 33.90 13.96 13.16
N ARG A 24 33.76 14.44 11.93
CA ARG A 24 32.54 15.07 11.45
C ARG A 24 31.58 14.01 10.91
N SER A 25 30.28 14.18 11.16
CA SER A 25 29.27 13.35 10.51
C SER A 25 29.28 13.65 9.01
N ILE A 26 29.54 12.63 8.19
CA ILE A 26 29.53 12.76 6.73
C ILE A 26 28.11 12.55 6.20
N LEU A 27 27.37 11.63 6.81
CA LEU A 27 25.98 11.34 6.50
C LEU A 27 25.12 11.70 7.71
N GLU A 28 23.93 12.23 7.46
CA GLU A 28 22.93 12.44 8.51
C GLU A 28 22.26 11.14 8.91
N VAL A 29 21.70 11.11 10.12
CA VAL A 29 20.93 9.95 10.58
C VAL A 29 19.65 9.87 9.75
N PRO A 30 19.37 8.72 9.10
CA PRO A 30 18.17 8.57 8.28
C PRO A 30 16.91 8.49 9.15
N PHE A 31 15.74 8.57 8.50
CA PHE A 31 14.48 8.35 9.19
C PHE A 31 14.41 6.92 9.74
N LEU A 32 14.34 6.79 11.06
CA LEU A 32 14.48 5.51 11.76
C LEU A 32 13.33 4.53 11.49
N LEU A 33 12.17 5.02 11.07
CA LEU A 33 11.00 4.21 10.74
C LEU A 33 10.85 3.96 9.23
N ALA A 34 11.84 4.37 8.42
CA ALA A 34 11.79 4.28 6.96
C ALA A 34 11.49 2.85 6.50
N ILE A 35 12.16 1.85 7.06
CA ILE A 35 11.98 0.45 6.66
C ILE A 35 10.50 0.03 6.74
N GLN A 36 9.79 0.44 7.79
CA GLN A 36 8.43 -0.04 8.04
C GLN A 36 7.45 0.68 7.12
N VAL A 37 7.58 2.00 7.05
CA VAL A 37 6.71 2.87 6.26
C VAL A 37 6.91 2.61 4.77
N ASP A 38 8.16 2.50 4.32
CA ASP A 38 8.49 2.31 2.90
C ASP A 38 8.07 0.92 2.44
N SER A 39 8.34 -0.13 3.20
CA SER A 39 7.89 -1.50 2.89
C SER A 39 6.37 -1.57 2.73
N TYR A 40 5.61 -0.96 3.64
CA TYR A 40 4.16 -0.99 3.58
C TYR A 40 3.59 -0.12 2.44
N ARG A 41 4.24 1.01 2.14
CA ARG A 41 3.92 1.84 0.98
C ARG A 41 4.13 1.09 -0.32
N GLU A 42 5.23 0.34 -0.44
CA GLU A 42 5.51 -0.51 -1.60
C GLU A 42 4.52 -1.68 -1.73
N PHE A 43 4.08 -2.24 -0.59
CA PHE A 43 3.04 -3.26 -0.57
C PHE A 43 1.70 -2.75 -1.12
N LEU A 44 1.24 -1.58 -0.65
CA LEU A 44 -0.07 -1.03 -1.02
C LEU A 44 -0.11 -0.28 -2.34
N GLN A 45 0.98 0.38 -2.75
CA GLN A 45 1.06 1.24 -3.94
C GLN A 45 -0.13 2.21 -4.10
N GLN A 46 -0.66 2.72 -2.98
CA GLN A 46 -1.92 3.47 -2.96
C GLN A 46 -1.87 4.78 -3.75
N ASN A 47 -0.70 5.42 -3.78
CA ASN A 47 -0.48 6.72 -4.46
C ASN A 47 -0.06 6.57 -5.93
N VAL A 48 -0.10 5.35 -6.47
CA VAL A 48 0.29 5.05 -7.85
C VAL A 48 -0.96 4.70 -8.66
N GLU A 49 -1.10 5.33 -9.83
CA GLU A 49 -2.18 5.02 -10.78
C GLU A 49 -2.17 3.53 -11.13
N PRO A 50 -3.34 2.86 -11.22
CA PRO A 50 -3.40 1.41 -11.44
C PRO A 50 -2.58 0.90 -12.63
N ALA A 51 -2.49 1.67 -13.72
CA ALA A 51 -1.74 1.32 -14.92
C ALA A 51 -0.21 1.46 -14.79
N LYS A 52 0.26 2.20 -13.78
CA LYS A 52 1.70 2.45 -13.53
C LYS A 52 2.22 1.72 -12.30
N ARG A 53 1.41 0.82 -11.70
CA ARG A 53 1.83 0.03 -10.55
C ARG A 53 2.91 -0.98 -10.95
N ASP A 54 3.94 -1.05 -10.14
CA ASP A 54 5.00 -2.04 -10.29
C ASP A 54 4.47 -3.44 -9.97
N GLU A 55 5.09 -4.47 -10.53
CA GLU A 55 4.76 -5.87 -10.24
C GLU A 55 5.34 -6.33 -8.89
N ARG A 56 4.88 -5.68 -7.81
CA ARG A 56 5.21 -6.01 -6.42
C ARG A 56 4.01 -5.83 -5.48
N GLY A 57 4.14 -6.34 -4.26
CA GLY A 57 3.13 -6.17 -3.21
C GLY A 57 1.76 -6.74 -3.58
N LEU A 58 0.70 -6.00 -3.25
CA LEU A 58 -0.67 -6.41 -3.50
C LEU A 58 -0.98 -6.58 -5.00
N HIS A 59 -0.38 -5.74 -5.86
CA HIS A 59 -0.57 -5.84 -7.30
C HIS A 59 -0.02 -7.16 -7.87
N ALA A 60 1.19 -7.55 -7.46
CA ALA A 60 1.79 -8.82 -7.87
C ALA A 60 1.02 -10.03 -7.32
N ALA A 61 0.56 -9.97 -6.07
CA ALA A 61 -0.21 -11.06 -5.46
C ALA A 61 -1.56 -11.28 -6.17
N LEU A 62 -2.23 -10.21 -6.59
CA LEU A 62 -3.45 -10.35 -7.40
C LEU A 62 -3.11 -10.89 -8.79
N LYS A 63 -2.09 -10.35 -9.47
CA LYS A 63 -1.66 -10.86 -10.78
C LYS A 63 -1.21 -12.32 -10.78
N SER A 64 -0.69 -12.85 -9.67
CA SER A 64 -0.22 -14.25 -9.64
C SER A 64 -1.37 -15.26 -9.57
N VAL A 65 -2.53 -14.85 -9.04
CA VAL A 65 -3.72 -15.70 -8.91
C VAL A 65 -4.61 -15.59 -10.15
N PHE A 66 -4.65 -14.43 -10.79
CA PHE A 66 -5.46 -14.18 -11.98
C PHE A 66 -4.66 -14.39 -13.28
N PRO A 67 -5.27 -14.88 -14.37
CA PRO A 67 -6.69 -15.17 -14.53
C PRO A 67 -7.13 -16.52 -13.94
N ILE A 68 -8.35 -16.57 -13.41
CA ILE A 68 -8.96 -17.82 -12.93
C ILE A 68 -9.89 -18.35 -14.02
N SER A 69 -9.57 -19.51 -14.59
CA SER A 69 -10.39 -20.17 -15.61
C SER A 69 -11.38 -21.16 -14.99
N SER A 70 -12.61 -21.19 -15.51
CA SER A 70 -13.59 -22.23 -15.20
C SER A 70 -13.09 -23.60 -15.65
N TYR A 71 -13.48 -24.66 -14.93
CA TYR A 71 -13.17 -26.05 -15.28
C TYR A 71 -13.55 -26.41 -16.72
N SER A 72 -14.69 -25.89 -17.20
CA SER A 72 -15.16 -26.12 -18.57
C SER A 72 -14.41 -25.31 -19.64
N GLY A 73 -13.53 -24.38 -19.24
CA GLY A 73 -12.82 -23.48 -20.15
C GLY A 73 -13.68 -22.36 -20.78
N ASN A 74 -14.98 -22.33 -20.51
CA ASN A 74 -15.93 -21.41 -21.15
C ASN A 74 -16.01 -20.03 -20.48
N ALA A 75 -15.31 -19.82 -19.37
CA ALA A 75 -15.26 -18.54 -18.69
C ALA A 75 -13.89 -18.32 -18.03
N ALA A 76 -13.46 -17.08 -17.99
CA ALA A 76 -12.28 -16.64 -17.26
C ALA A 76 -12.60 -15.37 -16.47
N LEU A 77 -12.08 -15.29 -15.25
CA LEU A 77 -12.08 -14.06 -14.46
C LEU A 77 -10.69 -13.44 -14.56
N GLU A 78 -10.63 -12.19 -14.99
CA GLU A 78 -9.42 -11.41 -15.16
C GLU A 78 -9.35 -10.30 -14.11
N TYR A 79 -8.13 -9.99 -13.66
CA TYR A 79 -7.86 -8.86 -12.78
C TYR A 79 -7.54 -7.61 -13.62
N VAL A 80 -8.24 -6.51 -13.35
CA VAL A 80 -8.03 -5.22 -14.03
C VAL A 80 -7.27 -4.25 -13.12
N GLY A 81 -7.65 -4.17 -11.84
CA GLY A 81 -7.05 -3.25 -10.88
C GLY A 81 -7.66 -3.36 -9.49
N TYR A 82 -7.10 -2.64 -8.52
CA TYR A 82 -7.70 -2.49 -7.19
C TYR A 82 -7.67 -1.05 -6.70
N LYS A 83 -8.56 -0.73 -5.78
CA LYS A 83 -8.63 0.52 -5.05
C LYS A 83 -8.81 0.22 -3.56
N LEU A 84 -8.11 0.96 -2.73
CA LEU A 84 -8.39 1.03 -1.30
C LEU A 84 -9.39 2.18 -1.12
N GLY A 85 -10.50 1.92 -0.44
CA GLY A 85 -11.39 2.98 -0.01
C GLY A 85 -10.83 3.73 1.19
N GLU A 86 -11.60 4.69 1.69
CA GLU A 86 -11.23 5.42 2.90
C GLU A 86 -11.58 4.58 4.14
N PRO A 87 -10.77 4.69 5.21
CA PRO A 87 -11.13 4.09 6.49
C PRO A 87 -12.40 4.73 7.04
N LEU A 88 -13.26 3.92 7.66
CA LEU A 88 -14.54 4.37 8.22
C LEU A 88 -14.37 5.34 9.40
N PHE A 89 -13.27 5.20 10.14
CA PHE A 89 -12.95 5.97 11.34
C PHE A 89 -11.48 6.34 11.35
N ASP A 90 -11.13 7.38 12.11
CA ASP A 90 -9.74 7.79 12.30
C ASP A 90 -8.99 6.89 13.31
N GLU A 91 -7.67 7.08 13.42
CA GLU A 91 -6.84 6.30 14.34
C GLU A 91 -7.27 6.41 15.81
N ARG A 92 -7.76 7.58 16.24
CA ARG A 92 -8.12 7.83 17.65
C ARG A 92 -9.42 7.15 18.00
N GLU A 93 -10.38 7.21 17.10
CA GLU A 93 -11.69 6.59 17.24
C GLU A 93 -11.59 5.07 17.20
N CYS A 94 -10.78 4.50 16.30
CA CYS A 94 -10.50 3.06 16.29
C CYS A 94 -9.93 2.59 17.64
N ARG A 95 -8.97 3.33 18.20
CA ARG A 95 -8.37 3.02 19.52
C ARG A 95 -9.38 3.09 20.65
N ASN A 96 -10.21 4.15 20.69
CA ASN A 96 -11.19 4.34 21.76
C ASN A 96 -12.35 3.34 21.71
N ARG A 97 -12.76 2.92 20.50
CA ARG A 97 -13.90 2.03 20.29
C ARG A 97 -13.52 0.55 20.23
N GLY A 98 -12.23 0.20 20.30
CA GLY A 98 -11.79 -1.19 20.17
C GLY A 98 -11.89 -1.75 18.75
N LEU A 99 -11.80 -0.88 17.73
CA LEU A 99 -11.91 -1.25 16.31
C LEU A 99 -10.52 -1.36 15.68
N SER A 100 -10.45 -2.06 14.55
CA SER A 100 -9.25 -2.09 13.71
C SER A 100 -9.24 -0.89 12.74
N TYR A 101 -8.09 -0.25 12.59
CA TYR A 101 -7.92 0.84 11.60
C TYR A 101 -7.56 0.24 10.26
N GLY A 102 -8.50 0.29 9.30
CA GLY A 102 -8.34 -0.35 8.00
C GLY A 102 -9.22 0.28 6.93
N ALA A 103 -8.88 -0.02 5.67
CA ALA A 103 -9.60 0.45 4.50
C ALA A 103 -10.19 -0.73 3.70
N PRO A 104 -11.38 -0.55 3.10
CA PRO A 104 -12.00 -1.58 2.28
C PRO A 104 -11.23 -1.75 0.96
N LEU A 105 -10.82 -2.97 0.65
CA LEU A 105 -10.18 -3.34 -0.61
C LEU A 105 -11.27 -3.70 -1.64
N LYS A 106 -11.34 -2.91 -2.71
CA LYS A 106 -12.19 -3.19 -3.88
C LYS A 106 -11.31 -3.56 -5.07
N VAL A 107 -11.61 -4.69 -5.69
CA VAL A 107 -10.89 -5.19 -6.87
C VAL A 107 -11.83 -5.14 -8.06
N THR A 108 -11.38 -4.50 -9.14
CA THR A 108 -12.06 -4.49 -10.43
C THR A 108 -11.69 -5.78 -11.16
N VAL A 109 -12.69 -6.64 -11.36
CA VAL A 109 -12.55 -7.91 -12.07
C VAL A 109 -13.37 -7.88 -13.36
N ARG A 110 -12.89 -8.59 -14.36
CA ARG A 110 -13.55 -8.75 -15.65
C ARG A 110 -13.89 -10.21 -15.88
N LEU A 111 -15.17 -10.51 -15.99
CA LEU A 111 -15.67 -11.83 -16.38
C LEU A 111 -15.74 -11.89 -17.92
N VAL A 112 -14.96 -12.79 -18.50
CA VAL A 112 -14.99 -13.11 -19.94
C VAL A 112 -15.68 -14.46 -20.11
N ILE A 113 -16.72 -14.51 -20.95
CA ILE A 113 -17.40 -15.74 -21.36
C ILE A 113 -17.05 -16.01 -22.81
N TYR A 114 -16.56 -17.22 -23.06
CA TYR A 114 -16.21 -17.70 -24.39
C TYR A 114 -17.39 -18.39 -25.05
N ASP A 115 -17.43 -18.31 -26.38
CA ASP A 115 -18.40 -19.07 -27.17
C ASP A 115 -18.04 -20.56 -27.18
N ARG A 116 -19.03 -21.41 -26.91
CA ARG A 116 -18.86 -22.87 -26.83
C ARG A 116 -18.68 -23.52 -28.20
N GLU A 117 -19.23 -22.89 -29.23
CA GLU A 117 -19.25 -23.42 -30.60
C GLU A 117 -18.02 -22.97 -31.42
N SER A 118 -17.24 -22.04 -30.88
CA SER A 118 -16.03 -21.52 -31.52
C SER A 118 -14.80 -22.36 -31.19
N SER A 119 -14.10 -22.83 -32.22
CA SER A 119 -12.81 -23.51 -32.07
C SER A 119 -11.68 -22.60 -31.58
N THR A 120 -11.84 -21.26 -31.65
CA THR A 120 -10.81 -20.26 -31.36
C THR A 120 -11.04 -19.50 -30.04
N LYS A 121 -11.94 -19.98 -29.15
CA LYS A 121 -12.35 -19.26 -27.93
C LYS A 121 -12.76 -17.81 -28.22
N ALA A 122 -13.62 -17.61 -29.22
CA ALA A 122 -14.19 -16.29 -29.48
C ALA A 122 -14.88 -15.75 -28.22
N ILE A 123 -14.66 -14.48 -27.91
CA ILE A 123 -15.28 -13.81 -26.77
C ILE A 123 -16.75 -13.56 -27.10
N LYS A 124 -17.65 -14.13 -26.28
CA LYS A 124 -19.10 -13.95 -26.41
C LYS A 124 -19.60 -12.77 -25.57
N TYR A 125 -19.07 -12.63 -24.37
CA TYR A 125 -19.53 -11.62 -23.42
C TYR A 125 -18.42 -11.21 -22.47
N VAL A 126 -18.38 -9.92 -22.15
CA VAL A 126 -17.45 -9.32 -21.18
C VAL A 126 -18.25 -8.46 -20.21
N LYS A 127 -18.01 -8.66 -18.91
CA LYS A 127 -18.57 -7.79 -17.86
C LYS A 127 -17.49 -7.43 -16.86
N GLU A 128 -17.33 -6.14 -16.63
CA GLU A 128 -16.44 -5.60 -15.62
C GLU A 128 -17.24 -5.20 -14.39
N GLN A 129 -16.74 -5.53 -13.20
CA GLN A 129 -17.40 -5.22 -11.93
C GLN A 129 -16.37 -5.00 -10.82
N GLU A 130 -16.65 -4.03 -9.94
CA GLU A 130 -15.91 -3.86 -8.69
C GLU A 130 -16.47 -4.81 -7.62
N VAL A 131 -15.59 -5.60 -7.01
CA VAL A 131 -15.90 -6.58 -5.97
C VAL A 131 -15.16 -6.22 -4.69
N TYR A 132 -15.86 -6.24 -3.56
CA TYR A 132 -15.27 -6.08 -2.25
C TYR A 132 -14.55 -7.36 -1.83
N MET A 133 -13.25 -7.27 -1.54
CA MET A 133 -12.39 -8.41 -1.18
C MET A 133 -12.08 -8.50 0.31
N GLY A 134 -12.47 -7.51 1.11
CA GLY A 134 -12.19 -7.45 2.55
C GLY A 134 -11.60 -6.11 2.97
N GLU A 135 -11.11 -6.04 4.21
CA GLU A 135 -10.42 -4.86 4.74
C GLU A 135 -8.91 -5.12 4.85
N ILE A 136 -8.13 -4.08 4.54
CA ILE A 136 -6.68 -4.07 4.73
C ILE A 136 -6.36 -3.09 5.86
N PRO A 137 -5.71 -3.52 6.96
CA PRO A 137 -5.30 -2.63 8.03
C PRO A 137 -4.38 -1.53 7.51
N LEU A 138 -4.61 -0.28 7.86
CA LEU A 138 -3.74 0.83 7.43
C LEU A 138 -2.66 1.09 8.48
N MET A 139 -1.48 1.47 8.00
CA MET A 139 -0.36 1.85 8.85
C MET A 139 -0.52 3.31 9.27
N THR A 140 -0.32 3.60 10.56
CA THR A 140 -0.27 4.95 11.11
C THR A 140 1.01 5.68 10.67
N ASP A 141 1.07 6.99 10.89
CA ASP A 141 2.27 7.81 10.58
C ASP A 141 3.54 7.33 11.31
N ASN A 142 3.38 6.57 12.39
CA ASN A 142 4.49 6.05 13.21
C ASN A 142 4.87 4.60 12.90
N GLY A 143 4.35 4.02 11.82
CA GLY A 143 4.71 2.66 11.42
C GLY A 143 4.04 1.55 12.23
N THR A 144 2.92 1.85 12.90
CA THR A 144 2.14 0.88 13.68
C THR A 144 0.79 0.60 13.04
N PHE A 145 0.11 -0.44 13.52
CA PHE A 145 -1.26 -0.75 13.16
C PHE A 145 -2.14 -0.66 14.40
N ILE A 146 -3.44 -0.44 14.20
CA ILE A 146 -4.44 -0.53 15.26
C ILE A 146 -5.29 -1.74 14.97
N VAL A 147 -5.22 -2.75 15.82
CA VAL A 147 -5.98 -4.00 15.68
C VAL A 147 -6.80 -4.20 16.94
N ASN A 148 -8.13 -4.24 16.81
CA ASN A 148 -9.06 -4.33 17.94
C ASN A 148 -8.78 -3.25 19.02
N GLY A 149 -8.39 -2.04 18.59
CA GLY A 149 -8.09 -0.90 19.45
C GLY A 149 -6.71 -0.87 20.11
N THR A 150 -5.81 -1.82 19.84
CA THR A 150 -4.41 -1.77 20.33
C THR A 150 -3.42 -1.47 19.23
#